data_AF-A0A1B1U5P1-F1
#
_entry.id   AF-A0A1B1U5P1-F1
#
_cell.length_a   1.000
_cell.length_b   1.000
_cell.length_c   1.000
_cell.angle_alpha   90.00
_cell.angle_beta   90.00
_cell.angle_gamma   90.00
#
_symmetry.space_group_name_H-M   'P 1'
#
loop_
_entity.id
_entity.type
_entity.pdbx_description
1 polymer ?
#
loop_
_entity_poly.entity_id
_entity_poly.type
_entity_poly.pdbx_seq_one_letter_code
_entity_poly.pdbx_strand_id
1 'polypeptide(L)' 'MSSLEYIDSNGEILTQDVLVERIHRLLNQFDDTHQSVISPEIVAHLDLNTLGAIYESLLARNGKEIQNNQEWLFSLVDF' A
#
# COMPACT_ATOMS: atom_id res chain seq x y z
N MET A 1 -15.61 18.92 14.05
CA MET A 1 -15.68 17.47 13.78
C MET A 1 -14.25 16.98 13.81
N SER A 2 -13.94 15.99 14.65
CA SER A 2 -12.60 15.42 14.71
C SER A 2 -12.36 14.63 13.42
N SER A 3 -11.41 15.07 12.59
CA SER A 3 -10.92 14.26 11.48
C SER A 3 -10.39 12.96 12.07
N LEU A 4 -10.95 11.82 11.68
CA LEU A 4 -10.40 10.53 12.08
C LEU A 4 -9.12 10.34 11.27
N GLU A 5 -7.99 10.43 11.96
CA GLU A 5 -6.65 10.36 11.39
C GLU A 5 -6.02 9.00 11.70
N TYR A 6 -5.36 8.42 10.70
CA TYR A 6 -4.51 7.25 10.85
C TYR A 6 -3.05 7.70 10.87
N ILE A 7 -2.22 7.10 11.71
CA ILE A 7 -0.78 7.36 11.75
C ILE A 7 -0.08 6.10 11.29
N ASP A 8 0.69 6.19 10.20
CA ASP A 8 1.41 5.05 9.65
C ASP A 8 2.68 4.71 10.46
N SER A 9 3.35 3.63 10.08
CA SER A 9 4.60 3.19 10.71
C SER A 9 5.76 4.18 10.61
N ASN A 10 5.69 5.15 9.70
CA ASN A 10 6.68 6.22 9.51
C ASN A 10 6.31 7.51 10.27
N GLY A 11 5.17 7.54 10.95
CA GLY A 11 4.66 8.71 11.66
C GLY A 11 3.92 9.72 10.76
N GLU A 12 3.56 9.33 9.53
CA GLU A 12 2.74 10.14 8.63
C GLU A 12 1.27 10.08 9.02
N ILE A 13 0.63 11.26 9.11
CA ILE A 13 -0.79 11.38 9.43
C ILE A 13 -1.60 11.36 8.13
N LEU A 14 -2.45 10.35 7.99
CA LEU A 14 -3.24 10.09 6.79
C LEU A 14 -4.74 10.15 7.11
N THR A 15 -5.50 10.78 6.23
CA THR A 15 -6.96 10.70 6.25
C THR A 15 -7.45 9.47 5.50
N GLN A 16 -8.73 9.13 5.68
CA GLN A 16 -9.36 8.01 4.97
C GLN A 16 -9.24 8.14 3.45
N ASP A 17 -9.52 9.32 2.89
CA ASP A 17 -9.43 9.56 1.44
C ASP A 17 -8.00 9.34 0.91
N VAL A 18 -7.00 9.83 1.65
CA VAL A 18 -5.58 9.67 1.29
C VAL A 18 -5.16 8.20 1.36
N LEU A 19 -5.59 7.46 2.38
CA LEU A 19 -5.34 6.02 2.50
C LEU A 19 -5.90 5.26 1.31
N VAL A 20 -7.14 5.56 0.91
CA VAL A 20 -7.81 4.90 -0.21
C VAL A 20 -7.08 5.17 -1.52
N GLU A 21 -6.67 6.41 -1.76
CA GLU A 21 -5.89 6.77 -2.94
C GLU A 21 -4.55 5.99 -2.99
N ARG A 22 -3.86 5.89 -1.85
CA ARG A 22 -2.58 5.16 -1.76
C ARG A 22 -2.75 3.67 -1.97
N ILE A 23 -3.76 3.05 -1.36
CA ILE A 23 -4.07 1.62 -1.58
C ILE A 23 -4.38 1.38 -3.06
N HIS A 24 -5.18 2.24 -3.68
CA HIS A 24 -5.53 2.11 -5.10
C HIS A 24 -4.28 2.19 -5.99
N ARG A 25 -3.38 3.14 -5.70
CA ARG A 25 -2.11 3.28 -6.42
C ARG A 25 -1.24 2.05 -6.25
N LEU A 26 -1.10 1.54 -5.02
CA LEU A 26 -0.28 0.35 -4.74
C LEU A 26 -0.83 -0.90 -5.45
N LEU A 27 -2.14 -1.14 -5.41
CA LEU A 27 -2.75 -2.29 -6.09
C LEU A 27 -2.49 -2.28 -7.60
N ASN A 28 -2.51 -1.10 -8.23
CA ASN A 28 -2.28 -0.93 -9.65
C ASN A 28 -0.78 -0.83 -10.04
N GLN A 29 0.14 -0.91 -9.07
CA GLN A 29 1.57 -1.03 -9.36
C GLN A 29 2.00 -2.50 -9.56
N PHE A 30 1.24 -3.46 -9.04
CA PHE A 30 1.63 -4.88 -9.05
C PHE A 30 1.21 -5.65 -10.31
N ASP A 31 0.29 -5.14 -11.13
CA ASP A 31 -0.21 -5.84 -12.33
C ASP A 31 -0.51 -4.83 -13.45
N ASP A 32 0.17 -4.96 -14.59
CA ASP A 32 -0.04 -4.10 -15.76
C ASP A 32 -1.25 -4.53 -16.61
N THR A 33 -1.83 -5.70 -16.32
CA THR A 33 -2.83 -6.32 -17.21
C THR A 33 -4.27 -6.07 -16.78
N HIS A 34 -4.53 -5.86 -15.49
CA HIS A 34 -5.87 -5.61 -14.95
C HIS A 34 -5.84 -4.50 -13.90
N GLN A 35 -6.51 -3.39 -14.18
CA GLN A 35 -6.67 -2.34 -13.17
C GLN A 35 -7.55 -2.83 -12.02
N SER A 36 -7.00 -2.76 -10.81
CA SER A 36 -7.74 -3.00 -9.57
C SER A 36 -8.50 -1.73 -9.20
N VAL A 37 -9.83 -1.76 -9.28
CA VAL A 37 -10.68 -0.65 -8.83
C VAL A 37 -11.16 -0.93 -7.41
N ILE A 38 -10.89 0.01 -6.50
CA ILE A 38 -11.44 -0.06 -5.15
C ILE A 38 -12.88 0.48 -5.19
N SER A 39 -13.85 -0.36 -4.84
CA SER A 39 -15.24 0.08 -4.76
C SER A 39 -15.43 1.09 -3.62
N PRO A 40 -15.95 2.31 -3.90
CA PRO A 40 -16.24 3.31 -2.87
C PRO A 40 -17.24 2.80 -1.82
N GLU A 41 -18.17 1.92 -2.22
CA GLU A 41 -19.14 1.31 -1.31
C GLU A 41 -18.45 0.42 -0.29
N ILE A 42 -17.43 -0.34 -0.69
CA ILE A 42 -16.66 -1.20 0.23
C ILE A 42 -15.87 -0.31 1.20
N VAL A 43 -15.21 0.73 0.69
CA VAL A 43 -14.41 1.69 1.48
C VAL A 43 -15.24 2.38 2.55
N ALA A 44 -16.49 2.75 2.25
CA ALA A 44 -17.38 3.40 3.21
C ALA A 44 -17.73 2.52 4.42
N HIS A 45 -17.58 1.19 4.31
CA HIS A 45 -17.84 0.23 5.37
C HIS A 45 -16.58 -0.21 6.13
N LEU A 46 -15.39 0.20 5.68
CA LEU A 46 -14.12 -0.13 6.34
C LEU A 46 -13.74 0.98 7.32
N ASP A 47 -13.35 0.58 8.53
CA ASP A 47 -12.75 1.50 9.48
C ASP A 47 -11.30 1.84 9.10
N LEU A 48 -10.79 2.94 9.65
CA LEU A 48 -9.45 3.44 9.38
C LEU A 48 -8.32 2.49 9.76
N ASN A 49 -8.49 1.66 10.80
CA ASN A 49 -7.46 0.69 11.18
C ASN A 49 -7.39 -0.44 10.14
N THR A 50 -8.54 -0.88 9.63
CA THR A 50 -8.60 -1.88 8.57
C THR A 50 -7.97 -1.35 7.27
N LEU A 51 -8.28 -0.11 6.88
CA LEU A 51 -7.64 0.55 5.73
C LEU A 51 -6.12 0.69 5.94
N GLY A 52 -5.69 1.10 7.14
CA GLY A 52 -4.27 1.18 7.50
C GLY A 52 -3.56 -0.18 7.40
N ALA A 53 -4.17 -1.25 7.90
CA ALA A 53 -3.61 -2.60 7.80
C ALA A 53 -3.46 -3.09 6.34
N ILE A 54 -4.43 -2.77 5.48
CA ILE A 54 -4.35 -3.06 4.04
C ILE A 54 -3.19 -2.27 3.41
N TYR A 55 -3.10 -0.97 3.71
CA TYR A 55 -2.04 -0.09 3.22
C TYR A 55 -0.64 -0.62 3.58
N GLU A 56 -0.40 -0.89 4.87
CA GLU A 56 0.88 -1.41 5.36
C GLU A 56 1.22 -2.78 4.76
N SER A 57 0.23 -3.65 4.59
CA SER A 57 0.42 -4.96 3.96
C SER A 57 0.84 -4.84 2.49
N LEU A 58 0.25 -3.91 1.74
CA LEU A 58 0.62 -3.64 0.35
C LEU A 58 2.00 -2.98 0.26
N LEU A 59 2.30 -2.03 1.15
CA LEU A 59 3.58 -1.35 1.22
C LEU A 59 4.72 -2.35 1.49
N ALA A 60 4.54 -3.24 2.47
CA ALA A 60 5.49 -4.30 2.77
C ALA A 60 5.71 -5.26 1.60
N ARG A 61 4.67 -5.51 0.79
CA ARG A 61 4.77 -6.34 -0.41
C ARG A 61 5.59 -5.64 -1.51
N ASN A 62 5.38 -4.34 -1.71
CA ASN A 62 6.16 -3.51 -2.63
C ASN A 62 7.65 -3.43 -2.21
N GLY A 63 7.91 -3.23 -0.91
CA GLY A 63 9.28 -3.19 -0.38
C GLY A 63 10.05 -4.50 -0.58
N LYS A 64 9.36 -5.65 -0.53
CA LYS A 64 9.98 -6.96 -0.80
C LYS A 64 10.42 -7.14 -2.24
N GLU A 65 9.77 -6.50 -3.21
CA GLU A 65 10.22 -6.57 -4.61
C GLU A 65 11.58 -5.89 -4.80
N ILE A 66 11.80 -4.72 -4.17
CA ILE A 66 13.09 -4.04 -4.19
C ILE A 66 14.17 -4.90 -3.55
N GLN A 67 13.88 -5.50 -2.38
CA GLN A 67 14.83 -6.37 -1.69
C GLN A 67 15.17 -7.62 -2.52
N ASN A 68 14.15 -8.30 -3.08
CA ASN A 68 14.34 -9.46 -3.95
C ASN A 68 15.15 -9.10 -5.21
N ASN A 69 14.90 -7.94 -5.81
CA ASN A 69 15.64 -7.45 -6.97
C ASN A 69 17.10 -7.11 -6.63
N GLN A 70 17.35 -6.55 -5.45
CA GLN A 70 18.71 -6.30 -4.96
C GLN A 70 19.47 -7.61 -4.71
N GLU A 71 18.85 -8.58 -4.04
CA GLU A 71 19.43 -9.91 -3.80
C GLU A 71 19.75 -10.62 -5.12
N TRP A 72 18.83 -10.57 -6.09
CA TRP A 72 19.06 -11.08 -7.44
C TRP A 72 20.24 -10.38 -8.13
N LEU A 73 20.29 -9.04 -8.11
CA LEU A 73 21.39 -8.27 -8.71
C LEU A 73 22.75 -8.62 -8.09
N PHE A 74 22.83 -8.72 -6.75
CA PHE A 74 24.07 -9.10 -6.09
C PHE A 74 24.51 -10.53 -6.45
N SER A 75 23.56 -11.46 -6.62
CA SER A 75 23.87 -12.83 -7.06
C SER A 75 24.44 -12.92 -8.48
N LEU A 76 24.27 -11.88 -9.31
CA LEU A 76 24.82 -11.83 -10.67
C LEU A 76 26.28 -11.34 -10.72
N VAL A 77 26.76 -10.66 -9.67
CA VAL A 77 28.11 -10.08 -9.62
C VAL A 77 29.14 -11.10 -9.10
N ASP A 78 28.69 -12.18 -8.47
CA ASP A 78 29.54 -13.25 -7.92
C ASP A 78 30.02 -14.30 -8.96
N PHE A 79 30.07 -13.95 -10.26
CA PHE A 79 30.59 -14.79 -11.35
C PHE A 79 31.90 -14.28 -11.96
#